data_AF-A0A7Y1ZG64-F1
#
_entry.id   AF-A0A7Y1ZG64-F1
#
_cell.length_a   1.000
_cell.length_b   1.000
_cell.length_c   1.000
_cell.angle_alpha   90.00
_cell.angle_beta   90.00
_cell.angle_gamma   90.00
#
_symmetry.space_group_name_H-M   'P 1'
#
loop_
_entity.id
_entity.type
_entity.pdbx_description
1 polymer ?
#
loop_
_entity_poly.entity_id
_entity_poly.type
_entity_poly.pdbx_seq_one_letter_code
_entity_poly.pdbx_strand_id
1 'polypeptide(L)'
;MRPRTTLLLPIALLYALFVSWYTDFGGPLSDEEITSYLTQMKSRNGAAPELLARIEKFMREDTGRQFFMLNAIDYNENPPDVEGAEPGETAEQLLGRYMAYMYPNLFKRASHPIIAGPAAFTAMDLVGIDNAEVWDMGAMMRYRSRRTFMEIVANHEMRGRHEFKVAALTKTIAYPVEAEINLGDPRGLVGLLLLAIYGLLEAFLPRKPVTAKSEG
;
A
#
# COMPACT_ATOMS: atom_id res chain seq x y z
N MET A 1 -16.00 -26.42 -33.13
CA MET A 1 -14.69 -26.04 -32.56
C MET A 1 -14.93 -24.97 -31.49
N ARG A 2 -14.53 -25.14 -30.21
CA ARG A 2 -14.28 -23.95 -29.37
C ARG A 2 -12.88 -23.49 -29.80
N PRO A 3 -12.70 -22.34 -30.45
CA PRO A 3 -11.37 -21.91 -30.84
C PRO A 3 -10.54 -21.69 -29.56
N ARG A 4 -9.23 -21.96 -29.64
CA ARG A 4 -8.22 -21.76 -28.55
C ARG A 4 -8.31 -20.39 -27.86
N THR A 5 -8.94 -19.43 -28.53
CA THR A 5 -9.21 -18.06 -28.08
C THR A 5 -10.39 -17.92 -27.11
N THR A 6 -11.27 -18.91 -26.95
CA THR A 6 -12.48 -18.76 -26.12
C THR A 6 -12.20 -18.65 -24.62
N LEU A 7 -11.14 -19.29 -24.12
CA LEU A 7 -10.72 -19.18 -22.71
C LEU A 7 -9.76 -18.01 -22.47
N LEU A 8 -9.10 -17.52 -23.52
CA LEU A 8 -8.17 -16.40 -23.40
C LEU A 8 -8.91 -15.09 -23.09
N LEU A 9 -10.08 -14.88 -23.70
CA LEU A 9 -10.87 -13.67 -23.48
C LEU A 9 -11.26 -13.44 -22.00
N PRO A 10 -11.90 -14.38 -21.28
CA PRO A 10 -12.24 -14.15 -19.87
C PRO A 10 -11.00 -13.95 -18.98
N ILE A 11 -9.89 -14.64 -19.28
CA ILE A 11 -8.64 -14.48 -18.54
C ILE A 11 -8.01 -13.10 -18.79
N ALA A 12 -7.98 -12.65 -20.04
CA ALA A 12 -7.51 -11.33 -20.40
C ALA A 12 -8.39 -10.22 -19.80
N LEU A 13 -9.72 -10.41 -19.78
CA LEU A 13 -10.65 -9.49 -19.12
C LEU A 13 -10.41 -9.42 -17.61
N LEU A 14 -10.24 -10.55 -16.94
CA LEU A 14 -9.92 -10.58 -15.52
C LEU A 14 -8.60 -9.88 -15.21
N TYR A 15 -7.57 -10.13 -16.02
CA TYR A 15 -6.29 -9.45 -15.88
C TYR A 15 -6.41 -7.94 -16.10
N ALA A 16 -7.12 -7.51 -17.15
CA ALA A 16 -7.34 -6.09 -17.43
C ALA A 16 -8.10 -5.39 -16.30
N LEU A 17 -9.15 -6.01 -15.75
CA LEU A 17 -9.88 -5.49 -14.59
C LEU A 17 -8.95 -5.35 -13.38
N PHE A 18 -8.14 -6.37 -13.10
CA PHE A 18 -7.16 -6.33 -12.01
C PHE A 18 -6.16 -5.19 -12.19
N VAL A 19 -5.51 -5.09 -13.36
CA VAL A 19 -4.53 -4.03 -13.65
C VAL A 19 -5.17 -2.65 -13.53
N SER A 20 -6.43 -2.51 -13.96
CA SER A 20 -7.16 -1.24 -13.92
C SER A 20 -7.50 -0.79 -12.50
N TRP A 21 -7.82 -1.74 -11.63
CA TRP A 21 -8.00 -1.47 -10.20
C TRP A 21 -6.66 -1.22 -9.49
N TYR A 22 -5.62 -1.97 -9.85
CA TYR A 22 -4.34 -1.97 -9.14
C TYR A 22 -3.40 -0.81 -9.52
N THR A 23 -3.52 -0.28 -10.74
CA THR A 23 -2.70 0.83 -11.27
C THR A 23 -3.48 2.13 -11.22
N ASP A 24 -2.90 3.20 -10.67
CA ASP A 24 -3.48 4.54 -10.84
C ASP A 24 -3.11 5.08 -12.23
N PHE A 25 -4.11 5.47 -13.01
CA PHE A 25 -3.93 6.10 -14.32
C PHE A 25 -4.17 7.61 -14.28
N GLY A 26 -4.47 8.18 -13.11
CA GLY A 26 -4.78 9.60 -12.95
C GLY A 26 -3.57 10.53 -13.01
N GLY A 27 -2.34 9.98 -13.07
CA GLY A 27 -1.12 10.77 -13.07
C GLY A 27 -0.90 11.56 -11.77
N PRO A 28 0.03 12.54 -11.79
CA PRO A 28 0.34 13.39 -10.63
C PRO A 28 -0.87 14.14 -10.06
N LEU A 29 -0.80 14.47 -8.78
CA LEU A 29 -1.73 15.40 -8.11
C LEU A 29 -1.82 16.76 -8.83
N SER A 30 -3.04 17.28 -9.03
CA SER A 30 -3.26 18.64 -9.54
C SER A 30 -3.13 19.68 -8.43
N ASP A 31 -2.89 20.94 -8.79
CA ASP A 31 -2.83 22.04 -7.81
C ASP A 31 -4.13 22.20 -7.01
N GLU A 32 -5.28 21.91 -7.62
CA GLU A 32 -6.59 21.94 -6.97
C GLU A 32 -6.70 20.87 -5.88
N GLU A 33 -6.22 19.66 -6.18
CA GLU A 33 -6.22 18.54 -5.23
C GLU A 33 -5.25 18.79 -4.08
N ILE A 34 -4.05 19.29 -4.39
CA ILE A 34 -3.05 19.72 -3.39
C ILE A 34 -3.68 20.74 -2.43
N THR A 35 -4.30 21.79 -2.98
CA THR A 35 -4.94 22.84 -2.19
C THR A 35 -6.07 22.29 -1.31
N SER A 36 -6.87 21.38 -1.86
CA SER A 36 -7.95 20.71 -1.14
C SER A 36 -7.42 19.89 0.04
N TYR A 37 -6.39 19.06 -0.17
CA TYR A 37 -5.82 18.24 0.90
C TYR A 37 -5.16 19.09 1.99
N LEU A 38 -4.40 20.14 1.63
CA LEU A 38 -3.79 21.04 2.61
C LEU A 38 -4.86 21.74 3.45
N THR A 39 -5.97 22.15 2.84
CA THR A 39 -7.10 22.76 3.56
C THR A 39 -7.73 21.78 4.54
N GLN A 40 -7.98 20.54 4.10
CA GLN A 40 -8.51 19.47 4.97
C GLN A 40 -7.58 19.13 6.13
N MET A 41 -6.26 19.18 5.93
CA MET A 41 -5.28 18.92 6.99
C MET A 41 -5.19 20.09 7.98
N LYS A 42 -5.22 21.34 7.49
CA LYS A 42 -5.20 22.55 8.34
C LYS A 42 -6.40 22.59 9.29
N SER A 43 -7.59 22.25 8.79
CA SER A 43 -8.83 22.31 9.59
C SER A 43 -8.91 21.27 10.72
N ARG A 44 -8.05 20.24 10.70
CA ARG A 44 -8.23 19.07 11.55
C ARG A 44 -7.42 19.01 12.83
N ASN A 45 -6.32 19.76 12.98
CA ASN A 45 -5.59 19.85 14.27
C ASN A 45 -4.37 20.81 14.29
N GLY A 46 -4.37 21.93 13.55
CA GLY A 46 -3.23 22.86 13.64
C GLY A 46 -1.89 22.20 13.26
N ALA A 47 -1.92 21.30 12.26
CA ALA A 47 -0.73 20.63 11.75
C ALA A 47 0.39 21.66 11.60
N ALA A 48 1.55 21.37 12.22
CA ALA A 48 2.65 22.30 12.28
C ALA A 48 2.96 22.83 10.86
N PRO A 49 3.19 24.15 10.68
CA PRO A 49 3.47 24.72 9.37
C PRO A 49 4.57 23.98 8.60
N GLU A 50 5.58 23.49 9.30
CA GLU A 50 6.66 22.67 8.73
C GLU A 50 6.19 21.32 8.19
N LEU A 51 5.29 20.62 8.91
CA LEU A 51 4.70 19.38 8.44
C LEU A 51 3.84 19.62 7.19
N LEU A 52 3.05 20.69 7.18
CA LEU A 52 2.24 21.06 6.02
C LEU A 52 3.12 21.40 4.81
N ALA A 53 4.21 22.15 5.00
CA ALA A 53 5.16 22.47 3.93
C ALA A 53 5.85 21.20 3.39
N ARG A 54 6.24 20.27 4.28
CA ARG A 54 6.83 18.99 3.89
C ARG A 54 5.84 18.13 3.08
N ILE A 55 4.59 18.07 3.52
CA ILE A 55 3.53 17.32 2.82
C ILE A 55 3.17 17.98 1.50
N GLU A 56 3.11 19.31 1.43
CA GLU A 56 2.92 20.05 0.18
C GLU A 56 4.03 19.72 -0.82
N LYS A 57 5.30 19.79 -0.39
CA LYS A 57 6.43 19.42 -1.25
C LYS A 57 6.32 17.97 -1.73
N PHE A 58 5.98 17.05 -0.83
CA PHE A 58 5.74 15.66 -1.19
C PHE A 58 4.59 15.50 -2.20
N MET A 59 3.54 16.31 -2.15
CA MET A 59 2.49 16.25 -3.19
C MET A 59 2.93 16.88 -4.51
N ARG A 60 3.70 17.97 -4.48
CA ARG A 60 4.19 18.66 -5.69
C ARG A 60 5.21 17.85 -6.48
N GLU A 61 5.98 17.01 -5.81
CA GLU A 61 6.95 16.11 -6.45
C GLU A 61 6.32 14.79 -6.94
N ASP A 62 4.98 14.72 -7.01
CA ASP A 62 4.27 13.51 -7.42
C ASP A 62 4.60 13.14 -8.87
N THR A 63 5.06 11.91 -9.07
CA THR A 63 5.35 11.35 -10.39
C THR A 63 4.13 10.62 -10.98
N GLY A 64 3.04 10.50 -10.23
CA GLY A 64 1.86 9.70 -10.55
C GLY A 64 2.08 8.20 -10.40
N ARG A 65 3.25 7.77 -9.90
CA ARG A 65 3.61 6.37 -9.72
C ARG A 65 3.16 5.85 -8.35
N GLN A 66 3.10 4.53 -8.23
CA GLN A 66 3.07 3.89 -6.92
C GLN A 66 4.37 4.17 -6.14
N PHE A 67 4.28 4.14 -4.82
CA PHE A 67 5.45 4.23 -3.95
C PHE A 67 5.31 3.29 -2.75
N PHE A 68 6.42 3.05 -2.08
CA PHE A 68 6.51 2.18 -0.92
C PHE A 68 6.97 3.00 0.27
N MET A 69 6.21 3.00 1.35
CA MET A 69 6.64 3.58 2.62
C MET A 69 7.43 2.51 3.37
N LEU A 70 8.74 2.68 3.48
CA LEU A 70 9.58 1.87 4.36
C LEU A 70 9.44 2.42 5.78
N ASN A 71 9.21 1.53 6.73
CA ASN A 71 9.05 1.85 8.15
C ASN A 71 10.00 0.98 8.98
N ALA A 72 10.83 1.62 9.80
CA ALA A 72 11.48 1.01 10.96
C ALA A 72 10.76 1.51 12.22
N ILE A 73 10.40 0.59 13.11
CA ILE A 73 9.46 0.82 14.21
C ILE A 73 10.12 0.35 15.50
N ASP A 74 10.16 1.24 16.49
CA ASP A 74 10.60 0.98 17.86
C ASP A 74 9.42 1.32 18.77
N TYR A 75 8.87 0.30 19.44
CA TYR A 75 7.68 0.43 20.25
C TYR A 75 7.97 1.24 21.52
N ASN A 76 6.94 1.89 22.02
CA ASN A 76 6.99 2.50 23.32
C ASN A 76 6.66 1.45 24.38
N GLU A 77 7.64 1.09 25.20
CA GLU A 77 7.48 0.10 26.27
C GLU A 77 6.48 0.54 27.35
N ASN A 78 6.31 1.85 27.52
CA ASN A 78 5.38 2.44 28.49
C ASN A 78 4.60 3.58 27.81
N PRO A 79 3.68 3.25 26.88
CA PRO A 79 2.92 4.29 26.20
C PRO A 79 2.00 5.01 27.20
N PRO A 80 1.79 6.33 27.01
CA PRO A 80 0.82 7.05 27.83
C PRO A 80 -0.61 6.62 27.50
N ASP A 81 -1.55 6.90 28.40
CA ASP A 81 -2.97 6.80 28.09
C ASP A 81 -3.34 7.80 26.99
N VAL A 82 -4.09 7.33 25.99
CA VAL A 82 -4.51 8.13 24.81
C VAL A 82 -6.03 8.22 24.77
N GLU A 83 -6.57 9.38 24.42
CA GLU A 83 -8.02 9.56 24.24
C GLU A 83 -8.57 8.56 23.19
N GLY A 84 -9.60 7.80 23.55
CA GLY A 84 -10.19 6.75 22.70
C GLY A 84 -9.49 5.38 22.75
N ALA A 85 -8.46 5.24 23.58
CA ALA A 85 -7.88 3.97 24.01
C ALA A 85 -8.34 3.61 25.44
N GLU A 86 -8.22 2.34 25.81
CA GLU A 86 -8.43 1.94 27.21
C GLU A 86 -7.15 2.25 28.02
N PRO A 87 -7.27 2.62 29.32
CA PRO A 87 -6.11 2.88 30.15
C PRO A 87 -5.16 1.67 30.23
N GLY A 88 -3.86 1.91 30.08
CA GLY A 88 -2.82 0.88 30.15
C GLY A 88 -2.71 -0.02 28.92
N GLU A 89 -3.26 0.35 27.77
CA GLU A 89 -3.02 -0.36 26.51
C GLU A 89 -1.55 -0.33 26.08
N THR A 90 -1.05 -1.48 25.63
CA THR A 90 0.29 -1.66 25.07
C THR A 90 0.48 -0.91 23.74
N ALA A 91 1.74 -0.72 23.32
CA ALA A 91 2.07 -0.11 22.04
C ALA A 91 1.43 -0.86 20.86
N GLU A 92 1.38 -2.19 20.90
CA GLU A 92 0.79 -3.02 19.86
C GLU A 92 -0.73 -2.87 19.81
N GLN A 93 -1.40 -2.71 20.95
CA GLN A 93 -2.84 -2.44 21.00
C GLN A 93 -3.16 -1.06 20.40
N LEU A 94 -2.40 -0.03 20.77
CA LEU A 94 -2.53 1.32 20.20
C LEU A 94 -2.26 1.32 18.69
N LEU A 95 -1.18 0.67 18.25
CA LEU A 95 -0.88 0.54 16.82
C LEU A 95 -1.97 -0.28 16.10
N GLY A 96 -2.54 -1.30 16.76
CA GLY A 96 -3.69 -2.05 16.28
C GLY A 96 -4.91 -1.17 16.03
N ARG A 97 -5.23 -0.23 16.93
CA ARG A 97 -6.31 0.76 16.75
C ARG A 97 -6.07 1.68 15.56
N TYR A 98 -4.83 2.15 15.38
CA TYR A 98 -4.44 2.91 14.19
C TYR A 98 -4.62 2.07 12.92
N MET A 99 -4.14 0.83 12.94
CA MET A 99 -4.17 -0.07 11.78
C MET A 99 -5.58 -0.56 11.43
N ALA A 100 -6.50 -0.63 12.40
CA ALA A 100 -7.91 -0.94 12.15
C ALA A 100 -8.57 0.06 11.18
N TYR A 101 -8.13 1.32 11.19
CA TYR A 101 -8.53 2.32 10.20
C TYR A 101 -7.75 2.19 8.89
N MET A 102 -6.45 1.95 8.98
CA MET A 102 -5.56 1.90 7.81
C MET A 102 -5.88 0.73 6.89
N TYR A 103 -6.02 -0.50 7.40
CA TYR A 103 -6.15 -1.69 6.56
C TYR A 103 -7.32 -1.60 5.57
N PRO A 104 -8.57 -1.31 5.97
CA PRO A 104 -9.67 -1.22 5.02
C PRO A 104 -9.45 -0.13 3.96
N ASN A 105 -8.93 1.03 4.39
CA ASN A 105 -8.69 2.18 3.52
C ASN A 105 -7.57 1.94 2.50
N LEU A 106 -6.53 1.20 2.92
CA LEU A 106 -5.46 0.74 2.06
C LEU A 106 -6.00 -0.22 1.01
N PHE A 107 -6.60 -1.35 1.44
CA PHE A 107 -7.02 -2.41 0.53
C PHE A 107 -8.08 -1.95 -0.47
N LYS A 108 -9.05 -1.13 -0.04
CA LYS A 108 -10.06 -0.54 -0.95
C LYS A 108 -9.43 0.23 -2.11
N ARG A 109 -8.24 0.81 -1.89
CA ARG A 109 -7.48 1.60 -2.87
C ARG A 109 -6.29 0.85 -3.44
N ALA A 110 -6.33 -0.48 -3.42
CA ALA A 110 -5.25 -1.37 -3.86
C ALA A 110 -3.90 -1.14 -3.16
N SER A 111 -3.86 -0.44 -2.04
CA SER A 111 -2.67 -0.26 -1.22
C SER A 111 -2.61 -1.37 -0.17
N HIS A 112 -1.41 -1.84 0.19
CA HIS A 112 -1.27 -3.00 1.07
C HIS A 112 0.15 -3.13 1.64
N PRO A 113 0.34 -3.87 2.75
CA PRO A 113 1.68 -4.30 3.17
C PRO A 113 2.32 -5.21 2.11
N ILE A 114 3.63 -5.07 1.93
CA ILE A 114 4.47 -5.95 1.10
C ILE A 114 5.32 -6.84 2.00
N ILE A 115 5.90 -6.26 3.04
CA ILE A 115 6.70 -6.93 4.06
C ILE A 115 6.29 -6.34 5.41
N ALA A 116 6.13 -7.17 6.43
CA ALA A 116 6.00 -6.75 7.81
C ALA A 116 6.49 -7.89 8.71
N GLY A 117 7.30 -7.58 9.71
CA GLY A 117 7.79 -8.59 10.64
C GLY A 117 8.71 -8.02 11.71
N PRO A 118 8.91 -8.78 12.81
CA PRO A 118 9.81 -8.38 13.86
C PRO A 118 11.24 -8.24 13.32
N ALA A 119 12.02 -7.33 13.91
CA ALA A 119 13.43 -7.24 13.61
C ALA A 119 14.11 -8.55 14.02
N ALA A 120 14.84 -9.16 13.08
CA ALA A 120 15.57 -10.40 13.34
C ALA A 120 16.86 -10.16 14.14
N PHE A 121 17.38 -8.93 14.13
CA PHE A 121 18.59 -8.51 14.82
C PHE A 121 18.64 -6.98 14.93
N THR A 122 19.59 -6.44 15.69
CA THR A 122 19.91 -5.00 15.68
C THR A 122 20.45 -4.58 14.30
N ALA A 123 20.43 -3.28 14.00
CA ALA A 123 21.01 -2.74 12.80
C ALA A 123 22.48 -3.19 12.65
N MET A 124 22.82 -3.77 11.49
CA MET A 124 24.16 -4.30 11.22
C MET A 124 25.16 -3.22 10.80
N ASP A 125 24.66 -2.11 10.25
CA ASP A 125 25.46 -0.97 9.80
C ASP A 125 24.68 0.32 10.01
N LEU A 126 25.36 1.34 10.55
CA LEU A 126 24.83 2.68 10.80
C LEU A 126 25.93 3.70 10.51
N VAL A 127 25.66 4.61 9.58
CA VAL A 127 26.61 5.65 9.18
C VAL A 127 25.91 7.00 9.24
N GLY A 128 26.37 7.87 10.14
CA GLY A 128 25.86 9.24 10.27
C GLY A 128 24.45 9.34 10.86
N ILE A 129 23.99 8.30 11.58
CA ILE A 129 22.70 8.27 12.28
C ILE A 129 22.94 7.74 13.68
N ASP A 130 22.56 8.52 14.69
CA ASP A 130 22.62 8.13 16.09
C ASP A 130 21.30 7.50 16.55
N ASN A 131 21.35 6.63 17.57
CA ASN A 131 20.19 6.03 18.24
C ASN A 131 19.26 5.23 17.29
N ALA A 132 19.82 4.54 16.31
CA ALA A 132 19.10 3.77 15.29
C ALA A 132 19.47 2.27 15.27
N GLU A 133 20.11 1.77 16.33
CA GLU A 133 20.64 0.40 16.46
C GLU A 133 19.53 -0.63 16.68
N VAL A 134 18.55 -0.28 17.49
CA VAL A 134 17.50 -1.18 17.95
C VAL A 134 16.17 -0.76 17.34
N TRP A 135 15.46 -1.76 16.79
CA TRP A 135 14.13 -1.68 16.21
C TRP A 135 13.39 -2.97 16.58
N ASP A 136 12.08 -2.88 16.76
CA ASP A 136 11.22 -4.04 17.04
C ASP A 136 10.60 -4.61 15.78
N MET A 137 10.28 -3.76 14.80
CA MET A 137 9.58 -4.17 13.59
C MET A 137 10.07 -3.41 12.35
N GLY A 138 10.17 -4.13 11.24
CA GLY A 138 10.30 -3.56 9.90
C GLY A 138 9.01 -3.76 9.12
N ALA A 139 8.56 -2.73 8.39
CA ALA A 139 7.40 -2.82 7.52
C ALA A 139 7.56 -2.01 6.23
N MET A 140 7.03 -2.53 5.13
CA MET A 140 6.99 -1.85 3.84
C MET A 140 5.55 -1.83 3.33
N MET A 141 4.99 -0.63 3.20
CA MET A 141 3.61 -0.42 2.77
C MET A 141 3.58 0.13 1.35
N ARG A 142 2.95 -0.59 0.43
CA ARG A 142 2.70 -0.09 -0.92
C ARG A 142 1.48 0.82 -0.93
N TYR A 143 1.64 2.02 -1.49
CA TYR A 143 0.55 2.92 -1.83
C TYR A 143 0.39 2.97 -3.34
N ARG A 144 -0.86 2.88 -3.80
CA ARG A 144 -1.20 2.90 -5.24
C ARG A 144 -0.71 4.19 -5.93
N SER A 145 -0.82 5.32 -5.25
CA SER A 145 -0.37 6.64 -5.69
C SER A 145 -0.29 7.60 -4.50
N ARG A 146 0.36 8.77 -4.67
CA ARG A 146 0.34 9.84 -3.65
C ARG A 146 -1.08 10.36 -3.44
N ARG A 147 -1.91 10.43 -4.48
CA ARG A 147 -3.34 10.73 -4.37
C ARG A 147 -4.06 9.78 -3.41
N THR A 148 -3.92 8.47 -3.63
CA THR A 148 -4.49 7.45 -2.73
C THR A 148 -3.99 7.60 -1.29
N PHE A 149 -2.71 7.90 -1.10
CA PHE A 149 -2.16 8.17 0.23
C PHE A 149 -2.86 9.37 0.89
N MET A 150 -2.99 10.49 0.17
CA MET A 150 -3.63 11.70 0.66
C MET A 150 -5.12 11.51 0.96
N GLU A 151 -5.85 10.74 0.16
CA GLU A 151 -7.23 10.35 0.45
C GLU A 151 -7.39 9.60 1.78
N ILE A 152 -6.35 8.91 2.24
CA ILE A 152 -6.37 8.17 3.51
C ILE A 152 -5.98 9.10 4.66
N VAL A 153 -4.86 9.80 4.54
CA VAL A 153 -4.30 10.58 5.66
C VAL A 153 -5.01 11.91 5.89
N ALA A 154 -5.56 12.53 4.84
CA ALA A 154 -6.31 13.77 4.95
C ALA A 154 -7.77 13.55 5.37
N ASN A 155 -8.30 12.34 5.26
CA ASN A 155 -9.70 12.02 5.57
C ASN A 155 -10.05 12.24 7.05
N HIS A 156 -11.13 12.98 7.31
CA HIS A 156 -11.66 13.34 8.62
C HIS A 156 -11.70 12.19 9.66
N GLU A 157 -11.96 10.95 9.24
CA GLU A 157 -11.98 9.77 10.12
C GLU A 157 -10.61 9.43 10.74
N MET A 158 -9.50 9.91 10.17
CA MET A 158 -8.14 9.77 10.73
C MET A 158 -7.93 10.62 12.02
N ARG A 159 -8.93 11.39 12.48
CA ARG A 159 -8.74 12.43 13.50
C ARG A 159 -8.60 11.73 14.85
N GLY A 160 -7.63 12.15 15.66
CA GLY A 160 -7.25 11.45 16.90
C GLY A 160 -6.56 10.09 16.67
N ARG A 161 -6.81 9.41 15.54
CA ARG A 161 -6.19 8.09 15.27
C ARG A 161 -4.68 8.13 15.08
N HIS A 162 -4.15 9.26 14.59
CA HIS A 162 -2.71 9.42 14.48
C HIS A 162 -2.02 9.46 15.85
N GLU A 163 -2.74 9.88 16.90
CA GLU A 163 -2.20 9.95 18.27
C GLU A 163 -1.93 8.56 18.82
N PHE A 164 -2.74 7.54 18.47
CA PHE A 164 -2.42 6.14 18.78
C PHE A 164 -1.08 5.71 18.19
N LYS A 165 -0.79 6.08 16.93
CA LYS A 165 0.51 5.79 16.30
C LYS A 165 1.63 6.53 17.01
N VAL A 166 1.46 7.81 17.33
CA VAL A 166 2.51 8.60 17.99
C VAL A 166 2.81 8.07 19.40
N ALA A 167 1.78 7.72 20.17
CA ALA A 167 1.93 7.19 21.52
C ALA A 167 2.55 5.78 21.55
N ALA A 168 2.22 4.95 20.56
CA ALA A 168 2.72 3.58 20.44
C ALA A 168 4.22 3.48 20.16
N LEU A 169 4.88 4.56 19.75
CA LEU A 169 6.24 4.51 19.20
C LEU A 169 7.19 5.38 20.00
N THR A 170 8.32 4.80 20.41
CA THR A 170 9.46 5.54 20.95
C THR A 170 10.11 6.35 19.84
N LYS A 171 10.35 5.70 18.71
CA LYS A 171 10.92 6.31 17.50
C LYS A 171 10.48 5.53 16.26
N THR A 172 10.54 6.20 15.11
CA THR A 172 10.29 5.54 13.82
C THR A 172 11.02 6.28 12.71
N ILE A 173 11.49 5.53 11.73
CA ILE A 173 11.90 6.07 10.44
C ILE A 173 10.84 5.65 9.44
N ALA A 174 10.24 6.62 8.75
CA ALA A 174 9.29 6.38 7.67
C ALA A 174 9.60 7.28 6.48
N TYR A 175 9.89 6.69 5.32
CA TYR A 175 10.12 7.45 4.10
C TYR A 175 9.62 6.74 2.84
N PRO A 176 9.17 7.52 1.83
CA PRO A 176 8.68 6.96 0.58
C PRO A 176 9.83 6.58 -0.35
N VAL A 177 9.66 5.46 -1.05
CA VAL A 177 10.57 4.94 -2.08
C VAL A 177 9.76 4.67 -3.35
N GLU A 178 10.20 5.22 -4.47
CA GLU A 178 9.71 4.82 -5.78
C GLU A 178 10.68 3.79 -6.35
N ALA A 179 10.24 2.54 -6.43
CA ALA A 179 11.12 1.44 -6.82
C ALA A 179 11.45 1.48 -8.32
N GLU A 180 12.74 1.45 -8.65
CA GLU A 180 13.22 1.21 -10.02
C GLU A 180 13.11 -0.27 -10.41
N ILE A 181 13.30 -1.17 -9.43
CA ILE A 181 13.18 -2.61 -9.58
C ILE A 181 12.14 -3.13 -8.57
N ASN A 182 11.06 -3.73 -9.08
CA ASN A 182 10.02 -4.35 -8.27
C ASN A 182 9.59 -5.69 -8.87
N LEU A 183 10.39 -6.73 -8.65
CA LEU A 183 10.08 -8.09 -9.14
C LEU A 183 8.85 -8.70 -8.46
N GLY A 184 8.49 -8.21 -7.28
CA GLY A 184 7.31 -8.61 -6.53
C GLY A 184 6.02 -7.92 -6.96
N ASP A 185 6.02 -7.16 -8.07
CA ASP A 185 4.82 -6.42 -8.50
C ASP A 185 3.65 -7.39 -8.79
N PRO A 186 2.53 -7.27 -8.07
CA PRO A 186 1.38 -8.15 -8.25
C PRO A 186 0.83 -8.18 -9.67
N ARG A 187 1.05 -7.13 -10.48
CA ARG A 187 0.67 -7.12 -11.91
C ARG A 187 1.40 -8.22 -12.67
N GLY A 188 2.71 -8.32 -12.51
CA GLY A 188 3.49 -9.39 -13.11
C GLY A 188 3.09 -10.76 -12.57
N LEU A 189 2.99 -10.90 -11.24
CA LEU A 189 2.69 -12.17 -10.59
C LEU A 189 1.30 -12.71 -10.95
N VAL A 190 0.28 -11.86 -10.92
CA VAL A 190 -1.10 -12.24 -11.31
C VAL A 190 -1.17 -12.56 -12.80
N GLY A 191 -0.47 -11.79 -13.65
CA GLY A 191 -0.37 -12.10 -15.07
C GLY A 191 0.22 -13.49 -15.33
N LEU A 192 1.34 -13.82 -14.68
CA LEU A 192 1.98 -15.13 -14.77
C LEU A 192 1.06 -16.25 -14.24
N LEU A 193 0.40 -16.02 -13.10
CA LEU A 193 -0.55 -16.98 -12.53
C LEU A 193 -1.71 -17.25 -13.48
N LEU A 194 -2.31 -16.20 -14.05
CA LEU A 194 -3.42 -16.32 -15.01
C LEU A 194 -3.00 -17.03 -16.30
N LEU A 195 -1.78 -16.80 -16.79
CA LEU A 195 -1.21 -17.53 -17.91
C LEU A 195 -0.96 -19.01 -17.59
N ALA A 196 -0.47 -19.31 -16.39
CA ALA A 196 -0.31 -20.69 -15.93
C ALA A 196 -1.66 -21.42 -15.87
N ILE A 197 -2.69 -20.76 -15.31
CA ILE A 197 -4.06 -21.29 -15.27
C ILE A 197 -4.58 -21.53 -16.69
N TYR A 198 -4.39 -20.58 -17.61
CA TYR A 198 -4.78 -20.76 -19.02
C TYR A 198 -4.11 -22.00 -19.64
N GLY A 199 -2.80 -22.15 -19.46
CA GLY A 199 -2.04 -23.28 -20.00
C GLY A 199 -2.52 -24.63 -19.46
N LEU A 200 -2.85 -24.70 -18.16
CA LEU A 200 -3.42 -25.90 -17.54
C LEU A 200 -4.81 -26.20 -18.12
N LEU A 201 -5.69 -25.21 -18.24
CA LEU A 201 -7.03 -25.41 -18.80
C LEU A 201 -6.98 -25.92 -20.24
N GLU A 202 -6.09 -25.37 -21.08
CA GLU A 202 -5.88 -25.85 -22.46
C GLU A 202 -5.31 -27.28 -22.52
N ALA A 203 -4.50 -27.68 -21.54
CA ALA A 203 -3.93 -29.02 -21.48
C ALA A 203 -4.96 -30.09 -21.08
N PHE A 204 -5.90 -29.76 -20.18
CA PHE A 204 -6.82 -30.73 -19.57
C PHE A 204 -8.25 -30.70 -20.13
N LEU A 205 -8.66 -29.67 -20.88
CA LEU A 205 -10.01 -29.62 -21.47
C LEU A 205 -10.10 -30.47 -22.74
N PRO A 206 -11.15 -31.31 -22.88
CA PRO A 206 -11.30 -32.20 -24.02
C PRO A 206 -11.45 -31.42 -25.33
N ARG A 207 -10.65 -31.80 -26.33
CA ARG A 207 -10.73 -31.26 -27.68
C ARG A 207 -11.97 -31.83 -28.37
N LYS A 208 -12.87 -30.98 -28.88
CA LYS A 208 -13.93 -31.48 -29.78
C LYS A 208 -13.27 -32.07 -31.04
N PRO A 209 -13.56 -33.33 -31.41
CA PRO A 209 -13.02 -33.93 -32.62
C PRO A 209 -13.45 -33.11 -33.85
N VAL A 210 -12.55 -33.00 -34.83
CA VAL A 210 -12.86 -32.42 -36.13
C VAL A 210 -13.82 -33.39 -36.81
N THR A 211 -15.08 -32.99 -37.00
CA THR A 211 -15.96 -33.69 -37.93
C THR A 211 -15.38 -33.51 -39.31
N ALA A 212 -14.76 -34.55 -39.86
CA ALA A 212 -14.40 -34.61 -41.26
C ALA A 212 -15.68 -34.34 -42.06
N LYS A 213 -15.67 -33.30 -42.92
CA LYS A 213 -16.70 -33.19 -43.95
C LYS A 213 -16.53 -34.44 -44.82
N SER A 214 -17.55 -35.30 -44.85
CA SER A 214 -17.67 -36.29 -45.91
C SER A 214 -17.86 -35.49 -47.20
N GLU A 215 -16.83 -35.46 -48.04
CA GLU A 215 -16.99 -35.09 -49.43
C GLU A 215 -17.89 -36.16 -50.08
N GLY A 216 -19.04 -35.72 -50.58
CA GLY A 216 -19.96 -36.48 -51.41
C GLY A 216 -20.31 -35.65 -52.63
#